data_AF-A0A956CME2-F1
#
_entry.id   AF-A0A956CME2-F1
#
_cell.length_a   1.000
_cell.length_b   1.000
_cell.length_c   1.000
_cell.angle_alpha   90.00
_cell.angle_beta   90.00
_cell.angle_gamma   90.00
#
_symmetry.space_group_name_H-M   'P 1'
#
loop_
_entity.id
_entity.type
_entity.pdbx_description
1 polymer ?
#
loop_
_entity_poly.entity_id
_entity_poly.type
_entity_poly.pdbx_seq_one_letter_code
_entity_poly.pdbx_strand_id
1 'polypeptide(L)'
;MNKWLLSLALTLCADVAFAEPSTVPVDAITKLVDQAVLASPRKAAANRKRFSRARVAAFSTRTRVLDTAFHVDARGRQFVRFTLDKRADFDSADEWTENWLTGCAYPNEREVFLRRDEGYVRVKGDPWAKAKPTPGACAANGHLHSKASVSAPPSLARLM
;
A
#
# COMPACT_ATOMS: atom_id res chain seq x y z
N MET A 1 -5.25 -56.04 -41.87
CA MET A 1 -6.38 -55.66 -41.00
C MET A 1 -5.81 -55.17 -39.67
N ASN A 2 -5.39 -53.90 -39.57
CA ASN A 2 -4.68 -53.38 -38.38
C ASN A 2 -5.41 -52.13 -37.87
N LYS A 3 -6.36 -52.30 -36.94
CA LYS A 3 -7.17 -51.23 -36.33
C LYS A 3 -6.71 -50.81 -34.93
N TRP A 4 -5.50 -51.20 -34.50
CA TRP A 4 -5.09 -51.15 -33.08
C TRP A 4 -4.10 -50.04 -32.68
N LEU A 5 -3.78 -49.09 -33.58
CA LEU A 5 -2.75 -48.06 -33.33
C LEU A 5 -3.29 -46.63 -33.14
N LEU A 6 -4.60 -46.41 -33.15
CA LEU A 6 -5.18 -45.05 -33.13
C LEU A 6 -5.69 -44.57 -31.75
N SER A 7 -5.54 -45.36 -30.69
CA SER A 7 -6.14 -45.04 -29.38
C SER A 7 -5.21 -44.36 -28.37
N LEU A 8 -3.93 -44.12 -28.68
CA LEU A 8 -2.96 -43.62 -27.67
C LEU A 8 -2.66 -42.10 -27.73
N ALA A 9 -3.24 -41.36 -28.68
CA ALA A 9 -2.88 -39.95 -28.91
C ALA A 9 -3.79 -38.91 -28.24
N LEU A 10 -4.79 -39.32 -27.43
CA LEU A 10 -5.83 -38.42 -26.92
C LEU A 10 -5.90 -38.24 -25.40
N THR A 11 -4.84 -38.58 -24.66
CA THR A 11 -4.72 -38.37 -23.20
C THR A 11 -3.60 -37.37 -22.84
N LEU A 12 -3.52 -36.28 -23.60
CA LEU A 12 -2.75 -35.07 -23.27
C LEU A 12 -3.72 -33.88 -23.12
N CYS A 13 -4.84 -34.10 -22.43
CA CYS A 13 -5.73 -33.01 -22.06
C CYS A 13 -5.39 -32.56 -20.63
N ALA A 14 -4.48 -31.59 -20.59
CA ALA A 14 -4.69 -30.35 -19.87
C ALA A 14 -4.96 -30.46 -18.35
N ASP A 15 -3.92 -30.78 -17.57
CA ASP A 15 -3.76 -30.14 -16.26
C ASP A 15 -3.46 -28.66 -16.50
N VAL A 16 -4.51 -27.89 -16.84
CA VAL A 16 -4.48 -26.45 -16.62
C VAL A 16 -4.52 -26.30 -15.12
N ALA A 17 -3.35 -26.34 -14.49
CA ALA A 17 -3.17 -25.88 -13.13
C ALA A 17 -3.66 -24.43 -13.12
N PHE A 18 -4.92 -24.26 -12.72
CA PHE A 18 -5.50 -22.97 -12.41
C PHE A 18 -4.70 -22.47 -11.22
N ALA A 19 -3.58 -21.82 -11.51
CA ALA A 19 -2.76 -21.15 -10.50
C ALA A 19 -3.70 -20.16 -9.82
N GLU A 20 -4.15 -20.51 -8.62
CA GLU A 20 -4.99 -19.64 -7.83
C GLU A 20 -4.32 -18.27 -7.80
N PRO A 21 -5.05 -17.19 -8.16
CA PRO A 21 -4.48 -15.87 -8.11
C PRO A 21 -3.95 -15.67 -6.69
N SER A 22 -2.64 -15.40 -6.58
CA SER A 22 -1.97 -15.26 -5.29
C SER A 22 -2.68 -14.16 -4.50
N THR A 23 -3.57 -14.56 -3.62
CA THR A 23 -4.44 -13.62 -2.90
C THR A 23 -3.58 -12.95 -1.85
N VAL A 24 -3.56 -11.62 -1.84
CA VAL A 24 -2.79 -10.85 -0.87
C VAL A 24 -3.33 -11.17 0.54
N PRO A 25 -2.50 -11.61 1.50
CA PRO A 25 -2.93 -11.84 2.87
C PRO A 25 -3.11 -10.49 3.59
N VAL A 26 -4.27 -9.86 3.40
CA VAL A 26 -4.59 -8.50 3.88
C VAL A 26 -4.29 -8.32 5.37
N ASP A 27 -4.59 -9.33 6.20
CA ASP A 27 -4.33 -9.27 7.63
C ASP A 27 -2.84 -9.23 7.98
N ALA A 28 -2.02 -9.99 7.25
CA ALA A 28 -0.57 -10.01 7.45
C ALA A 28 0.06 -8.67 7.02
N ILE A 29 -0.41 -8.09 5.91
CA ILE A 29 0.03 -6.78 5.44
C ILE A 29 -0.38 -5.68 6.43
N THR A 30 -1.64 -5.70 6.88
CA THR A 30 -2.15 -4.75 7.87
C THR A 30 -1.33 -4.78 9.14
N LYS A 31 -1.03 -5.99 9.66
CA LYS A 31 -0.20 -6.15 10.86
C LYS A 31 1.23 -5.64 10.64
N LEU A 32 1.83 -5.90 9.48
CA LEU A 32 3.17 -5.41 9.13
C LEU A 32 3.20 -3.87 9.11
N VAL A 33 2.22 -3.24 8.46
CA VAL A 33 2.12 -1.76 8.38
C VAL A 33 1.88 -1.16 9.76
N ASP A 34 0.96 -1.72 10.54
CA ASP A 34 0.67 -1.27 11.91
C ASP A 34 1.93 -1.34 12.80
N GLN A 35 2.69 -2.43 12.71
CA GLN A 35 3.94 -2.58 13.46
C GLN A 35 5.02 -1.61 13.02
N ALA A 36 5.17 -1.37 11.72
CA ALA A 36 6.21 -0.49 11.20
C ALA A 36 5.89 0.99 11.44
N VAL A 37 4.64 1.40 11.22
CA VAL A 37 4.25 2.83 11.18
C VAL A 37 3.60 3.28 12.49
N LEU A 38 2.76 2.45 13.12
CA LEU A 38 1.94 2.89 14.24
C LEU A 38 2.54 2.54 15.60
N ALA A 39 3.53 1.64 15.67
CA ALA A 39 4.15 1.24 16.93
C ALA A 39 4.81 2.40 17.69
N SER A 40 5.56 3.27 17.01
CA SER A 40 6.23 4.41 17.63
C SER A 40 5.23 5.43 18.21
N PRO A 41 4.24 5.93 17.43
CA PRO A 41 3.18 6.80 17.96
C PRO A 41 2.40 6.17 19.13
N ARG A 42 2.04 4.88 19.03
CA ARG A 42 1.33 4.16 20.10
C ARG A 42 2.16 4.07 21.38
N LYS A 43 3.46 3.80 21.28
CA LYS A 43 4.38 3.78 22.44
C LYS A 43 4.55 5.16 23.06
N ALA A 44 4.66 6.21 22.25
CA ALA A 44 4.74 7.59 22.73
C ALA A 44 3.47 8.02 23.47
N ALA A 45 2.29 7.62 22.97
CA ALA A 45 1.01 7.85 23.65
C ALA A 45 0.94 7.10 24.99
N ALA A 46 1.36 5.83 25.04
CA ALA A 46 1.31 4.99 26.23
C ALA A 46 2.22 5.48 27.37
N ASN A 47 3.40 6.00 27.06
CA ASN A 47 4.39 6.45 28.07
C ASN A 47 4.11 7.84 28.65
N ARG A 48 2.98 8.48 28.28
CA ARG A 48 2.72 9.86 28.67
C ARG A 48 2.18 9.93 30.10
N LYS A 49 2.74 10.86 30.89
CA LYS A 49 2.26 11.13 32.26
C LYS A 49 0.84 11.71 32.22
N ARG A 50 -0.06 11.19 33.08
CA ARG A 50 -1.46 11.65 33.23
C ARG A 50 -1.62 13.16 33.49
N PHE A 51 -0.60 13.82 34.03
CA PHE A 51 -0.59 15.26 34.33
C PHE A 51 -0.01 16.15 33.22
N SER A 52 0.32 15.59 32.06
CA SER A 52 0.92 16.37 30.97
C SER A 52 -0.14 17.22 30.27
N ARG A 53 0.07 18.55 30.23
CA ARG A 53 -0.87 19.53 29.65
C ARG A 53 -0.86 19.66 28.13
N ALA A 54 0.08 19.05 27.42
CA ALA A 54 0.00 19.03 25.95
C ALA A 54 -1.28 18.32 25.47
N ARG A 55 -1.96 18.82 24.44
CA ARG A 55 -3.11 18.13 23.87
C ARG A 55 -2.62 16.87 23.14
N VAL A 56 -3.14 15.69 23.47
CA VAL A 56 -3.02 14.54 22.55
C VAL A 56 -3.89 14.89 21.37
N ALA A 57 -3.35 14.88 20.15
CA ALA A 57 -4.22 14.65 19.01
C ALA A 57 -4.66 13.18 19.12
N ALA A 58 -5.77 12.93 19.81
CA ALA A 58 -6.33 11.59 19.86
C ALA A 58 -6.95 11.36 18.49
N PHE A 59 -6.28 10.51 17.71
CA PHE A 59 -6.80 10.09 16.45
C PHE A 59 -6.71 8.58 16.36
N SER A 60 -7.82 7.98 15.95
CA SER A 60 -7.87 6.60 15.50
C SER A 60 -7.21 6.50 14.13
N THR A 61 -6.52 5.39 13.87
CA THR A 61 -5.93 5.08 12.57
C THR A 61 -6.38 3.70 12.13
N ARG A 62 -6.58 3.51 10.83
CA ARG A 62 -6.83 2.19 10.23
C ARG A 62 -6.02 2.03 8.95
N THR A 63 -5.49 0.84 8.75
CA THR A 63 -4.80 0.47 7.52
C THR A 63 -5.81 -0.12 6.54
N ARG A 64 -5.75 0.32 5.27
CA ARG A 64 -6.52 -0.21 4.16
C ARG A 64 -5.58 -0.62 3.05
N VAL A 65 -5.57 -1.91 2.71
CA VAL A 65 -4.80 -2.45 1.59
C VAL A 65 -5.59 -2.14 0.30
N LEU A 66 -4.92 -1.56 -0.69
CA LEU A 66 -5.57 -1.10 -1.92
C LEU A 66 -5.56 -2.14 -3.03
N ASP A 67 -4.60 -3.07 -2.97
CA ASP A 67 -4.37 -4.05 -4.02
C ASP A 67 -4.88 -5.44 -3.63
N THR A 68 -5.51 -6.11 -4.59
CA THR A 68 -5.98 -7.51 -4.46
C THR A 68 -4.91 -8.53 -4.86
N ALA A 69 -3.85 -8.10 -5.55
CA ALA A 69 -2.73 -8.90 -6.02
C ALA A 69 -1.39 -8.21 -5.75
N PHE A 70 -0.30 -8.99 -5.72
CA PHE A 70 1.05 -8.44 -5.61
C PHE A 70 1.47 -7.72 -6.89
N HIS A 71 2.08 -6.56 -6.72
CA HIS A 71 2.85 -5.88 -7.76
C HIS A 71 4.30 -6.31 -7.70
N VAL A 72 5.00 -6.24 -8.82
CA VAL A 72 6.43 -6.52 -8.89
C VAL A 72 7.16 -5.24 -9.26
N ASP A 73 8.18 -4.86 -8.47
CA ASP A 73 8.99 -3.68 -8.76
C ASP A 73 10.10 -3.95 -9.80
N ALA A 74 10.81 -2.91 -10.20
CA ALA A 74 11.95 -2.98 -11.13
C ALA A 74 13.07 -3.95 -10.73
N ARG A 75 13.11 -4.37 -9.46
CA ARG A 75 14.10 -5.30 -8.92
C ARG A 75 13.53 -6.71 -8.72
N GLY A 76 12.31 -6.97 -9.21
CA GLY A 76 11.65 -8.27 -9.06
C GLY A 76 11.03 -8.49 -7.67
N ARG A 77 10.96 -7.46 -6.82
CA ARG A 77 10.41 -7.60 -5.47
C ARG A 77 8.90 -7.40 -5.46
N GLN A 78 8.22 -8.21 -4.67
CA GLN A 78 6.77 -8.15 -4.55
C GLN A 78 6.34 -7.09 -3.54
N PHE A 79 5.37 -6.26 -3.90
CA PHE A 79 4.81 -5.26 -3.01
C PHE A 79 3.30 -5.10 -3.18
N VAL A 80 2.67 -4.50 -2.18
CA VAL A 80 1.26 -4.07 -2.21
C VAL A 80 1.15 -2.64 -1.74
N ARG A 81 0.23 -1.87 -2.33
CA ARG A 81 -0.07 -0.51 -1.92
C ARG A 81 -1.08 -0.53 -0.79
N PHE A 82 -0.91 0.41 0.13
CA PHE A 82 -1.83 0.61 1.24
C PHE A 82 -2.04 2.10 1.48
N THR A 83 -3.08 2.39 2.24
CA THR A 83 -3.31 3.69 2.83
C THR A 83 -3.59 3.59 4.32
N LEU A 84 -3.25 4.63 5.07
CA LEU A 84 -3.71 4.84 6.43
C LEU A 84 -4.75 5.96 6.40
N ASP A 85 -5.93 5.64 6.89
CA ASP A 85 -6.95 6.64 7.19
C ASP A 85 -6.80 7.08 8.66
N LYS A 86 -7.18 8.32 8.97
CA LYS A 86 -7.24 8.82 10.35
C LYS A 86 -8.62 9.35 10.69
N ARG A 87 -9.01 9.32 11.95
CA ARG A 87 -10.21 9.99 12.47
C ARG A 87 -9.85 10.68 13.78
N ALA A 88 -10.26 11.93 13.98
CA ALA A 88 -10.08 12.59 15.27
C ALA A 88 -11.09 12.04 16.28
N ASP A 89 -10.64 11.63 17.47
CA ASP A 89 -11.50 10.98 18.47
C ASP A 89 -12.35 11.96 19.29
N PHE A 90 -12.03 13.25 19.22
CA PHE A 90 -12.70 14.32 19.98
C PHE A 90 -13.52 15.27 19.11
N ASP A 91 -13.52 15.07 17.80
CA ASP A 91 -14.33 15.89 16.90
C ASP A 91 -15.69 15.22 16.70
N SER A 92 -16.75 16.01 16.69
CA SER A 92 -18.14 15.54 16.55
C SER A 92 -18.44 14.99 15.15
N ALA A 93 -17.52 15.18 14.19
CA ALA A 93 -17.57 14.54 12.90
C ALA A 93 -16.91 13.15 13.00
N ASP A 94 -17.74 12.10 12.98
CA ASP A 94 -17.33 10.69 12.96
C ASP A 94 -16.63 10.26 11.64
N GLU A 95 -16.08 11.23 10.90
CA GLU A 95 -15.58 11.05 9.54
C GLU A 95 -14.11 10.63 9.52
N TRP A 96 -13.82 9.60 8.74
CA TRP A 96 -12.46 9.19 8.47
C TRP A 96 -11.87 10.10 7.38
N THR A 97 -10.78 10.79 7.70
CA THR A 97 -9.91 11.37 6.69
C THR A 97 -9.20 10.22 5.96
N GLU A 98 -9.71 9.89 4.77
CA GLU A 98 -9.10 8.89 3.92
C GLU A 98 -7.75 9.36 3.35
N ASN A 99 -6.87 8.42 3.01
CA ASN A 99 -5.61 8.72 2.32
C ASN A 99 -4.66 9.64 3.09
N TRP A 100 -4.78 9.68 4.42
CA TRP A 100 -3.93 10.51 5.26
C TRP A 100 -2.44 10.17 5.09
N LEU A 101 -2.12 8.87 4.94
CA LEU A 101 -0.83 8.42 4.45
C LEU A 101 -1.03 7.35 3.37
N THR A 102 -0.11 7.31 2.44
CA THR A 102 -0.05 6.26 1.41
C THR A 102 1.34 5.65 1.38
N GLY A 103 1.43 4.40 0.99
CA GLY A 103 2.69 3.67 0.98
C GLY A 103 2.60 2.35 0.26
N CYS A 104 3.71 1.61 0.30
CA CYS A 104 3.72 0.21 -0.09
C CYS A 104 4.42 -0.66 0.95
N ALA A 105 3.98 -1.89 1.03
CA ALA A 105 4.53 -2.92 1.89
C ALA A 105 5.13 -4.02 1.02
N TYR A 106 6.36 -4.41 1.36
CA TYR A 106 7.11 -5.52 0.78
C TYR A 106 7.08 -6.66 1.82
N PRO A 107 6.12 -7.59 1.75
CA PRO A 107 5.91 -8.58 2.81
C PRO A 107 7.06 -9.56 2.97
N ASN A 108 7.71 -9.96 1.87
CA ASN A 108 8.79 -10.94 1.90
C ASN A 108 10.02 -10.38 2.64
N GLU A 109 10.33 -9.11 2.41
CA GLU A 109 11.43 -8.38 3.04
C GLU A 109 11.04 -7.75 4.39
N ARG A 110 9.73 -7.77 4.72
CA ARG A 110 9.14 -7.07 5.87
C ARG A 110 9.49 -5.58 5.89
N GLU A 111 9.52 -4.96 4.71
CA GLU A 111 9.81 -3.54 4.55
C GLU A 111 8.54 -2.75 4.24
N VAL A 112 8.43 -1.56 4.83
CA VAL A 112 7.34 -0.63 4.57
C VAL A 112 7.93 0.69 4.11
N PHE A 113 7.37 1.24 3.04
CA PHE A 113 7.76 2.53 2.49
C PHE A 113 6.57 3.47 2.50
N LEU A 114 6.78 4.70 2.96
CA LEU A 114 5.76 5.74 2.97
C LEU A 114 6.05 6.75 1.87
N ARG A 115 5.00 7.22 1.20
CA ARG A 115 5.09 8.32 0.25
C ARG A 115 5.31 9.63 1.03
N ARG A 116 6.31 10.38 0.58
CA ARG A 116 6.66 11.74 0.99
C ARG A 116 6.81 12.59 -0.27
N ASP A 117 6.97 13.90 -0.09
CA ASP A 117 7.04 14.86 -1.21
C ASP A 117 8.16 14.50 -2.21
N GLU A 118 9.31 14.08 -1.70
CA GLU A 118 10.49 13.73 -2.51
C GLU A 118 10.51 12.26 -2.98
N GLY A 119 9.48 11.47 -2.65
CA GLY A 119 9.36 10.07 -3.04
C GLY A 119 9.09 9.11 -1.88
N TYR A 120 9.39 7.83 -2.09
CA TYR A 120 9.13 6.79 -1.10
C TYR A 120 10.30 6.62 -0.13
N VAL A 121 10.00 6.68 1.17
CA VAL A 121 11.00 6.58 2.24
C VAL A 121 10.76 5.31 3.04
N ARG A 122 11.83 4.54 3.27
CA ARG A 122 11.76 3.33 4.09
C ARG A 122 11.46 3.69 5.55
N VAL A 123 10.48 3.01 6.13
CA VAL A 123 10.17 3.11 7.56
C VAL A 123 11.16 2.24 8.34
N LYS A 124 12.02 2.88 9.14
CA LYS A 124 12.92 2.21 10.07
C LYS A 124 12.93 2.94 11.41
N GLY A 125 12.30 2.35 12.42
CA GLY A 125 12.16 2.98 13.73
C GLY A 125 11.08 4.05 13.73
N ASP A 126 11.48 5.32 13.74
CA ASP A 126 10.53 6.44 13.72
C ASP A 126 10.09 6.77 12.26
N PRO A 127 8.82 6.55 11.89
CA PRO A 127 8.31 6.84 10.55
C PRO A 127 8.30 8.33 10.19
N TRP A 128 8.50 9.21 11.18
CA TRP A 128 8.53 10.66 11.02
C TRP A 128 9.95 11.23 10.92
N ALA A 129 10.97 10.39 11.13
CA ALA A 129 12.35 10.81 10.96
C ALA A 129 12.64 11.17 9.50
N LYS A 130 13.47 12.20 9.29
CA LYS A 130 13.96 12.56 7.95
C LYS A 130 14.83 11.41 7.44
N ALA A 131 14.42 10.80 6.33
CA ALA A 131 15.19 9.77 5.65
C ALA A 131 15.17 10.01 4.15
N LYS A 132 16.25 9.61 3.48
CA LYS A 132 16.41 9.82 2.03
C LYS A 132 15.41 8.96 1.26
N PRO A 133 14.81 9.48 0.17
CA PRO A 133 14.00 8.68 -0.73
C PRO A 133 14.77 7.47 -1.24
N THR A 134 14.09 6.33 -1.36
CA THR A 134 14.64 5.09 -1.91
C THR A 134 14.23 4.98 -3.38
N PRO A 135 15.19 5.08 -4.33
CA PRO A 135 14.88 5.02 -5.75
C PRO A 135 14.28 3.65 -6.13
N GLY A 136 13.19 3.69 -6.92
CA GLY A 136 12.51 2.50 -7.43
C GLY A 136 11.61 1.78 -6.42
N ALA A 137 11.48 2.27 -5.18
CA ALA A 137 10.50 1.74 -4.25
C ALA A 137 9.06 2.02 -4.74
N CYS A 138 8.20 1.02 -4.60
CA CYS A 138 6.79 1.05 -5.02
C CYS A 138 6.56 1.38 -6.52
N ALA A 139 7.59 1.25 -7.36
CA ALA A 139 7.47 1.46 -8.80
C ALA A 139 7.16 0.12 -9.48
N ALA A 140 5.90 -0.13 -9.80
CA ALA A 140 5.50 -1.33 -10.53
C ALA A 140 6.19 -1.38 -11.90
N ASN A 141 6.69 -2.57 -12.27
CA ASN A 141 7.12 -2.88 -13.63
C ASN A 141 5.89 -2.93 -14.55
N GLY A 142 5.35 -1.77 -14.85
CA GLY A 142 4.11 -1.61 -15.61
C GLY A 142 4.00 -0.18 -16.10
N HIS A 143 4.71 0.11 -17.18
CA HIS A 143 4.47 1.22 -18.10
C HIS A 143 4.32 2.61 -17.46
N LEU A 144 5.47 3.28 -17.34
CA LEU A 144 5.60 4.75 -17.29
C LEU A 144 4.94 5.41 -18.51
N HIS A 145 3.60 5.44 -18.60
CA HIS A 145 2.86 6.35 -19.50
C HIS A 145 1.47 6.64 -18.94
N SER A 146 1.42 7.31 -17.78
CA SER A 146 0.32 8.22 -17.50
C SER A 146 0.92 9.59 -17.29
N LYS A 147 1.12 10.31 -18.40
CA LYS A 147 1.13 11.78 -18.37
C LYS A 147 -0.21 12.15 -17.74
N ALA A 148 -0.18 12.62 -16.51
CA ALA A 148 -1.30 13.39 -15.97
C ALA A 148 -1.46 14.60 -16.89
N SER A 149 -2.40 14.51 -17.83
CA SER A 149 -2.94 15.65 -18.55
C SER A 149 -3.68 16.46 -17.49
N VAL A 150 -2.96 17.41 -16.89
CA VAL A 150 -3.57 18.53 -16.18
C VAL A 150 -4.25 19.35 -17.27
N SER A 151 -5.50 19.02 -17.58
CA SER A 151 -6.36 19.94 -18.32
C SER A 151 -6.64 21.10 -17.40
N ALA A 152 -5.93 22.21 -17.63
CA ALA A 152 -6.28 23.49 -17.05
C ALA A 152 -7.76 23.78 -17.35
N PRO A 153 -8.57 24.24 -16.38
CA PRO A 153 -9.91 24.71 -16.69
C PRO A 153 -9.82 25.89 -17.66
N PRO A 154 -10.68 25.98 -18.68
CA PRO A 154 -10.75 27.17 -19.51
C PRO A 154 -11.10 28.36 -18.62
N SER A 155 -10.26 29.38 -18.63
CA SER A 155 -10.57 30.67 -18.02
C SER A 155 -11.84 31.20 -18.68
N LEU A 156 -12.88 31.41 -17.87
CA LEU A 156 -14.02 32.24 -18.25
C LEU A 156 -13.55 33.69 -18.27
N ALA A 157 -12.80 34.03 -19.31
CA ALA A 157 -12.61 35.40 -19.73
C ALA A 157 -13.86 35.83 -20.51
N ARG A 158 -14.40 36.99 -20.10
CA ARG A 158 -15.25 37.89 -20.88
C ARG A 158 -16.62 37.34 -21.31
N LEU A 159 -17.65 37.93 -20.71
CA LEU A 159 -18.67 38.65 -21.47
C LEU A 159 -19.25 39.76 -20.58
N MET A 160 -18.94 40.99 -21.00
CA MET A 160 -19.62 42.29 -20.75
C MET A 160 -19.96 42.70 -19.31
#